data_AF-A0AA44FAV1-F1
#
_entry.id   AF-A0AA44FAV1-F1
#
_cell.length_a   1.000
_cell.length_b   1.000
_cell.length_c   1.000
_cell.angle_alpha   90.00
_cell.angle_beta   90.00
_cell.angle_gamma   90.00
#
_symmetry.space_group_name_H-M   'P 1'
#
loop_
_entity.id
_entity.type
_entity.pdbx_description
1 polymer ?
#
loop_
_entity_poly.entity_id
_entity_poly.type
_entity_poly.pdbx_seq_one_letter_code
_entity_poly.pdbx_strand_id
1 'polypeptide(L)'
;MIELSAHAKPHPDTAKRKVREDLEVATAIMTYAIRKNLGGFHFSGIRIPAIIQAWVPGNDLPDVESFATEVAIFQEHLHERIVALAQNQGMVREMRSLNAKTRRFRECELRKPEAARDVLDKMAALVNALFNRNEELCSTILFQCTERRFGLLVETASAETPTKGPRTRSHMVPRHGAHIKRR
;
A
#
# COMPACT_ATOMS: atom_id res chain seq x y z
N MET A 1 -0.49 -18.22 37.36
CA MET A 1 0.26 -17.06 36.83
C MET A 1 0.56 -17.40 35.38
N ILE A 2 -0.18 -16.81 34.43
CA ILE A 2 -0.14 -17.19 33.01
C ILE A 2 0.91 -16.33 32.34
N GLU A 3 1.96 -16.96 31.80
CA GLU A 3 2.96 -16.29 30.99
C GLU A 3 2.32 -15.78 29.69
N LEU A 4 2.37 -14.47 29.51
CA LEU A 4 2.01 -13.79 28.28
C LEU A 4 3.01 -14.19 27.18
N SER A 5 2.53 -15.01 26.26
CA SER A 5 3.19 -15.36 24.99
C SER A 5 3.70 -14.10 24.29
N ALA A 6 5.02 -13.93 24.30
CA ALA A 6 5.71 -12.95 23.49
C ALA A 6 5.50 -13.30 22.00
N HIS A 7 4.51 -12.67 21.38
CA HIS A 7 4.35 -12.72 19.93
C HIS A 7 5.59 -12.09 19.29
N ALA A 8 6.51 -12.94 18.83
CA ALA A 8 7.65 -12.53 18.03
C ALA A 8 7.12 -11.73 16.84
N LYS A 9 7.53 -10.45 16.74
CA LYS A 9 7.20 -9.62 15.59
C LYS A 9 7.77 -10.30 14.34
N PRO A 10 6.96 -10.52 13.29
CA PRO A 10 7.44 -11.18 12.08
C PRO A 10 8.60 -10.38 11.48
N HIS A 11 9.59 -11.10 10.95
CA HIS A 11 10.72 -10.50 10.23
C HIS A 11 10.19 -9.60 9.09
N PRO A 12 10.78 -8.40 8.86
CA PRO A 12 10.26 -7.43 7.90
C PRO A 12 10.04 -8.01 6.50
N ASP A 13 10.92 -8.91 6.04
CA ASP A 13 10.77 -9.59 4.75
C ASP A 13 9.56 -10.55 4.68
N THR A 14 9.26 -11.23 5.79
CA THR A 14 8.09 -12.11 5.89
C THR A 14 6.80 -11.29 5.92
N ALA A 15 6.79 -10.15 6.61
CA ALA A 15 5.64 -9.25 6.66
C ALA A 15 5.35 -8.62 5.29
N LYS A 16 6.38 -8.18 4.56
CA LYS A 16 6.27 -7.64 3.19
C LYS A 16 5.73 -8.70 2.22
N ARG A 17 6.25 -9.93 2.29
CA ARG A 17 5.75 -11.06 1.48
C ARG A 17 4.27 -11.35 1.76
N LYS A 18 3.87 -11.34 3.03
CA LYS A 18 2.47 -11.58 3.39
C LYS A 18 1.52 -10.51 2.85
N VAL A 19 1.90 -9.22 2.95
CA VAL A 19 1.11 -8.13 2.37
C VAL A 19 1.02 -8.27 0.85
N ARG A 20 2.11 -8.67 0.20
CA ARG A 20 2.10 -8.97 -1.23
C ARG A 20 1.08 -10.06 -1.57
N GLU A 21 1.15 -11.21 -0.91
CA GLU A 21 0.21 -12.33 -1.11
C GLU A 21 -1.25 -11.90 -0.84
N ASP A 22 -1.49 -11.15 0.24
CA ASP A 22 -2.83 -10.62 0.56
C ASP A 22 -3.35 -9.69 -0.57
N LEU A 23 -2.49 -8.86 -1.17
CA LEU A 23 -2.85 -8.00 -2.31
C LEU A 23 -3.10 -8.81 -3.61
N GLU A 24 -2.29 -9.84 -3.89
CA GLU A 24 -2.49 -10.75 -5.02
C GLU A 24 -3.86 -11.43 -4.95
N VAL A 25 -4.19 -11.98 -3.77
CA VAL A 25 -5.48 -12.62 -3.52
C VAL A 25 -6.64 -11.63 -3.67
N ALA A 26 -6.51 -10.43 -3.10
CA ALA A 26 -7.54 -9.40 -3.23
C ALA A 26 -7.83 -9.07 -4.71
N THR A 27 -6.78 -8.88 -5.51
CA THR A 27 -6.90 -8.58 -6.94
C THR A 27 -7.50 -9.73 -7.73
N ALA A 28 -7.12 -10.98 -7.44
CA ALA A 28 -7.72 -12.14 -8.08
C ALA A 28 -9.23 -12.25 -7.80
N ILE A 29 -9.65 -12.04 -6.55
CA ILE A 29 -11.07 -12.07 -6.16
C ILE A 29 -11.86 -10.95 -6.86
N MET A 30 -11.34 -9.72 -6.87
CA MET A 30 -12.00 -8.59 -7.53
C MET A 30 -12.14 -8.81 -9.04
N THR A 31 -11.08 -9.29 -9.68
CA THR A 31 -11.07 -9.58 -11.12
C THR A 31 -12.10 -10.66 -11.47
N TYR A 32 -12.15 -11.73 -10.67
CA TYR A 32 -13.19 -12.76 -10.82
C TYR A 32 -14.60 -12.17 -10.70
N ALA A 33 -14.85 -11.33 -9.69
CA ALA A 33 -16.17 -10.76 -9.45
C ALA A 33 -16.63 -9.81 -10.58
N ILE A 34 -15.71 -9.01 -11.12
CA ILE A 34 -15.95 -8.16 -12.30
C ILE A 34 -16.35 -9.01 -13.52
N ARG A 35 -15.55 -10.02 -13.85
CA ARG A 35 -15.82 -10.94 -14.98
C ARG A 35 -17.16 -11.66 -14.83
N LYS A 36 -17.53 -11.98 -13.59
CA LYS A 36 -18.76 -12.72 -13.31
C LYS A 36 -20.00 -11.86 -13.54
N ASN A 37 -20.01 -10.59 -13.12
CA ASN A 37 -21.23 -9.78 -13.18
C ASN A 37 -20.99 -8.26 -13.09
N LEU A 38 -20.14 -7.68 -13.94
CA LEU A 38 -19.99 -6.22 -14.01
C LEU A 38 -21.32 -5.49 -14.32
N GLY A 39 -22.24 -6.15 -15.03
CA GLY A 39 -23.61 -5.68 -15.28
C GLY A 39 -24.40 -5.36 -14.00
N GLY A 40 -24.11 -6.04 -12.89
CA GLY A 40 -24.75 -5.79 -11.60
C GLY A 40 -24.11 -4.66 -10.77
N PHE A 41 -23.00 -4.06 -11.21
CA PHE A 41 -22.30 -3.06 -10.42
C PHE A 41 -23.05 -1.73 -10.33
N HIS A 42 -23.07 -1.17 -9.12
CA HIS A 42 -23.62 0.14 -8.81
C HIS A 42 -22.85 0.79 -7.66
N PHE A 43 -22.72 2.11 -7.71
CA PHE A 43 -22.11 2.91 -6.63
C PHE A 43 -23.09 3.23 -5.49
N SER A 44 -24.34 2.75 -5.51
CA SER A 44 -25.30 3.10 -4.46
C SER A 44 -24.79 2.74 -3.06
N GLY A 45 -24.90 3.70 -2.14
CA GLY A 45 -24.39 3.58 -0.77
C GLY A 45 -22.88 3.73 -0.64
N ILE A 46 -22.15 4.08 -1.71
CA ILE A 46 -20.73 4.42 -1.68
C ILE A 46 -20.55 5.84 -2.21
N ARG A 47 -20.04 6.72 -1.36
CA ARG A 47 -19.67 8.07 -1.76
C ARG A 47 -18.26 8.04 -2.35
N ILE A 48 -18.12 8.50 -3.59
CA ILE A 48 -16.81 8.70 -4.21
C ILE A 48 -16.19 9.97 -3.58
N PRO A 49 -14.96 9.92 -3.03
CA PRO A 49 -14.27 11.08 -2.48
C PRO A 49 -14.16 12.22 -3.49
N ALA A 50 -14.31 13.47 -3.02
CA ALA A 50 -14.29 14.65 -3.90
C ALA A 50 -12.96 14.76 -4.67
N ILE A 51 -11.85 14.41 -4.01
CA ILE A 51 -10.53 14.37 -4.65
C ILE A 51 -10.51 13.43 -5.86
N ILE A 52 -11.15 12.26 -5.79
CA ILE A 52 -11.20 11.30 -6.91
C ILE A 52 -12.11 11.79 -8.03
N GLN A 53 -13.22 12.46 -7.68
CA GLN A 53 -14.14 13.01 -8.68
C GLN A 53 -13.53 14.13 -9.51
N ALA A 54 -12.72 14.98 -8.87
CA ALA A 54 -12.07 16.14 -9.49
C ALA A 54 -10.62 15.88 -9.92
N TRP A 55 -10.11 14.66 -9.71
CA TRP A 55 -8.71 14.34 -9.97
C TRP A 55 -8.39 14.44 -11.46
N VAL A 56 -7.32 15.16 -11.79
CA VAL A 56 -6.75 15.22 -13.12
C VAL A 56 -5.28 14.83 -13.01
N PRO A 57 -4.78 13.88 -13.82
CA PRO A 57 -3.37 13.49 -13.81
C PRO A 57 -2.46 14.71 -13.99
N GLY A 58 -1.43 14.82 -13.15
CA GLY A 58 -0.49 15.94 -13.15
C GLY A 58 -0.88 17.12 -12.25
N ASN A 59 -2.04 17.09 -11.61
CA ASN A 59 -2.40 18.09 -10.61
C ASN A 59 -1.50 18.02 -9.37
N ASP A 60 -1.41 19.16 -8.67
CA ASP A 60 -0.80 19.22 -7.36
C ASP A 60 -1.61 18.41 -6.34
N LEU A 61 -0.89 17.72 -5.47
CA LEU A 61 -1.52 17.01 -4.37
C LEU A 61 -1.99 18.01 -3.31
N PRO A 62 -3.23 17.88 -2.81
CA PRO A 62 -3.63 18.57 -1.60
C PRO A 62 -2.86 18.05 -0.39
N ASP A 63 -3.06 18.70 0.76
CA ASP A 63 -2.49 18.21 2.02
C ASP A 63 -2.90 16.76 2.30
N VAL A 64 -1.94 15.93 2.68
CA VAL A 64 -2.15 14.49 2.78
C VAL A 64 -3.20 14.08 3.81
N GLU A 65 -3.24 14.81 4.93
CA GLU A 65 -4.20 14.55 6.01
C GLU A 65 -5.62 14.93 5.57
N SER A 66 -5.77 15.73 4.52
CA SER A 66 -7.07 16.10 3.96
C SER A 66 -7.72 15.00 3.12
N PHE A 67 -6.98 13.97 2.68
CA PHE A 67 -7.55 12.95 1.77
C PHE A 67 -7.16 11.50 2.06
N ALA A 68 -6.00 11.23 2.66
CA ALA A 68 -5.45 9.87 2.70
C ALA A 68 -6.39 8.87 3.38
N THR A 69 -6.96 9.21 4.53
CA THR A 69 -7.90 8.35 5.25
C THR A 69 -9.21 8.16 4.47
N GLU A 70 -9.76 9.22 3.89
CA GLU A 70 -11.01 9.14 3.11
C GLU A 70 -10.83 8.23 1.89
N VAL A 71 -9.72 8.38 1.16
CA VAL A 71 -9.40 7.56 -0.01
C VAL A 71 -9.16 6.10 0.39
N ALA A 72 -8.46 5.82 1.49
CA ALA A 72 -8.26 4.46 1.97
C ALA A 72 -9.58 3.77 2.36
N ILE A 73 -10.47 4.47 3.05
CA ILE A 73 -11.82 3.97 3.39
C ILE A 73 -12.64 3.72 2.13
N PHE A 74 -12.60 4.64 1.17
CA PHE A 74 -13.28 4.46 -0.11
C PHE A 74 -12.77 3.23 -0.86
N GLN A 75 -11.46 2.99 -0.89
CA GLN A 75 -10.88 1.78 -1.49
C GLN A 75 -11.47 0.51 -0.86
N GLU A 76 -11.58 0.46 0.47
CA GLU A 76 -12.15 -0.69 1.18
C GLU A 76 -13.60 -0.97 0.75
N HIS A 77 -14.44 0.06 0.79
CA HIS A 77 -15.84 -0.06 0.41
C HIS A 77 -16.01 -0.41 -1.08
N LEU A 78 -15.17 0.15 -1.94
CA LEU A 78 -15.17 -0.17 -3.36
C LEU A 78 -14.80 -1.64 -3.60
N HIS A 79 -13.75 -2.14 -2.96
CA HIS A 79 -13.35 -3.54 -3.08
C HIS A 79 -14.47 -4.49 -2.62
N GLU A 80 -15.10 -4.22 -1.47
CA GLU A 80 -16.23 -5.03 -0.99
C GLU A 80 -17.41 -5.03 -1.97
N ARG A 81 -17.72 -3.88 -2.57
CA ARG A 81 -18.79 -3.76 -3.57
C ARG A 81 -18.46 -4.54 -4.84
N ILE A 82 -17.23 -4.45 -5.32
CA ILE A 82 -16.77 -5.22 -6.47
C ILE A 82 -16.90 -6.72 -6.18
N VAL A 83 -16.44 -7.18 -5.01
CA VAL A 83 -16.51 -8.61 -4.65
C VAL A 83 -17.94 -9.10 -4.47
N ALA A 84 -18.86 -8.24 -4.02
CA ALA A 84 -20.28 -8.58 -3.90
C ALA A 84 -20.93 -8.99 -5.24
N LEU A 85 -20.38 -8.57 -6.39
CA LEU A 85 -20.81 -9.02 -7.72
C LEU A 85 -20.74 -10.53 -7.89
N ALA A 86 -19.79 -11.18 -7.21
CA ALA A 86 -19.64 -12.62 -7.25
C ALA A 86 -20.77 -13.38 -6.55
N GLN A 87 -21.63 -12.69 -5.78
CA GLN A 87 -22.69 -13.27 -4.95
C GLN A 87 -22.18 -14.40 -4.03
N ASN A 88 -20.93 -14.29 -3.59
CA ASN A 88 -20.26 -15.26 -2.73
C ASN A 88 -19.90 -14.61 -1.40
N GLN A 89 -20.66 -14.92 -0.36
CA GLN A 89 -20.44 -14.36 0.99
C GLN A 89 -19.11 -14.78 1.61
N GLY A 90 -18.56 -15.93 1.20
CA GLY A 90 -17.20 -16.34 1.58
C GLY A 90 -16.15 -15.36 1.04
N MET A 91 -16.24 -15.01 -0.25
CA MET A 91 -15.34 -14.04 -0.87
C MET A 91 -15.48 -12.64 -0.26
N VAL A 92 -16.69 -12.20 0.07
CA VAL A 92 -16.91 -10.90 0.74
C VAL A 92 -16.26 -10.87 2.13
N ARG A 93 -16.40 -11.95 2.92
CA ARG A 93 -15.73 -12.06 4.23
C ARG A 93 -14.20 -12.07 4.09
N GLU A 94 -13.68 -12.77 3.09
CA GLU A 94 -12.24 -12.77 2.82
C GLU A 94 -11.76 -11.37 2.43
N MET A 95 -12.48 -10.67 1.55
CA MET A 95 -12.13 -9.30 1.15
C MET A 95 -12.10 -8.34 2.35
N ARG A 96 -13.04 -8.47 3.30
CA ARG A 96 -13.02 -7.69 4.55
C ARG A 96 -11.77 -7.97 5.38
N SER A 97 -11.38 -9.23 5.51
CA SER A 97 -10.15 -9.64 6.19
C SER A 97 -8.92 -9.04 5.51
N LEU A 98 -8.83 -9.14 4.18
CA LEU A 98 -7.73 -8.58 3.39
C LEU A 98 -7.68 -7.05 3.49
N ASN A 99 -8.83 -6.37 3.44
CA ASN A 99 -8.93 -4.93 3.65
C ASN A 99 -8.36 -4.54 5.03
N ALA A 100 -8.74 -5.23 6.09
CA ALA A 100 -8.24 -4.95 7.44
C ALA A 100 -6.72 -5.15 7.54
N LYS A 101 -6.17 -6.24 6.98
CA LYS A 101 -4.73 -6.52 6.99
C LYS A 101 -3.92 -5.48 6.19
N THR A 102 -4.47 -4.98 5.09
CA THR A 102 -3.75 -4.09 4.15
C THR A 102 -4.05 -2.61 4.35
N ARG A 103 -4.95 -2.23 5.27
CA ARG A 103 -5.33 -0.83 5.54
C ARG A 103 -4.12 0.06 5.80
N ARG A 104 -3.29 -0.31 6.77
CA ARG A 104 -2.11 0.50 7.16
C ARG A 104 -1.16 0.69 5.98
N PHE A 105 -0.99 -0.32 5.14
CA PHE A 105 -0.16 -0.21 3.94
C PHE A 105 -0.72 0.84 2.97
N ARG A 106 -2.03 0.80 2.68
CA ARG A 106 -2.69 1.77 1.77
C ARG A 106 -2.65 3.20 2.32
N GLU A 107 -2.82 3.38 3.62
CA GLU A 107 -2.68 4.69 4.26
C GLU A 107 -1.23 5.22 4.22
N CYS A 108 -0.24 4.34 4.35
CA CYS A 108 1.16 4.73 4.19
C CYS A 108 1.53 5.00 2.72
N GLU A 109 0.93 4.28 1.78
CA GLU A 109 1.08 4.49 0.33
C GLU A 109 0.61 5.90 -0.05
N LEU A 110 -0.55 6.31 0.43
CA LEU A 110 -1.12 7.65 0.20
C LEU A 110 -0.31 8.79 0.85
N ARG A 111 0.63 8.49 1.76
CA ARG A 111 1.54 9.48 2.36
C ARG A 111 2.82 9.73 1.58
N LYS A 112 3.08 8.95 0.53
CA LYS A 112 4.21 9.17 -0.37
C LYS A 112 3.71 9.93 -1.60
N PRO A 113 4.21 11.13 -1.91
CA PRO A 113 3.65 11.96 -2.97
C PRO A 113 3.55 11.28 -4.35
N GLU A 114 4.56 10.51 -4.74
CA GLU A 114 4.57 9.82 -6.03
C GLU A 114 3.54 8.68 -6.04
N ALA A 115 3.50 7.87 -4.98
CA ALA A 115 2.55 6.78 -4.86
C ALA A 115 1.11 7.28 -4.68
N ALA A 116 0.90 8.40 -4.00
CA ALA A 116 -0.41 9.02 -3.85
C ALA A 116 -0.99 9.47 -5.19
N ARG A 117 -0.18 10.11 -6.05
CA ARG A 117 -0.60 10.46 -7.42
C ARG A 117 -0.96 9.22 -8.22
N ASP A 118 -0.11 8.20 -8.20
CA ASP A 118 -0.38 6.93 -8.87
C ASP A 118 -1.71 6.31 -8.40
N VAL A 119 -1.94 6.29 -7.08
CA VAL A 119 -3.19 5.76 -6.50
C VAL A 119 -4.38 6.59 -6.96
N LEU A 120 -4.32 7.91 -6.92
CA LEU A 120 -5.42 8.77 -7.36
C LEU A 120 -5.72 8.60 -8.86
N ASP A 121 -4.70 8.54 -9.71
CA ASP A 121 -4.82 8.28 -11.14
C ASP A 121 -5.55 6.95 -11.40
N LYS A 122 -5.09 5.87 -10.73
CA LYS A 122 -5.69 4.54 -10.92
C LYS A 122 -7.09 4.45 -10.33
N MET A 123 -7.37 5.10 -9.20
CA MET A 123 -8.69 5.10 -8.59
C MET A 123 -9.70 5.88 -9.45
N ALA A 124 -9.33 7.05 -9.96
CA ALA A 124 -10.17 7.80 -10.90
C ALA A 124 -10.43 6.98 -12.18
N ALA A 125 -9.40 6.34 -12.74
CA ALA A 125 -9.55 5.47 -13.91
C ALA A 125 -10.45 4.25 -13.63
N LEU A 126 -10.29 3.59 -12.47
CA LEU A 126 -11.10 2.43 -12.10
C LEU A 126 -12.56 2.82 -11.91
N VAL A 127 -12.83 3.94 -11.23
CA VAL A 127 -14.19 4.47 -11.06
C VAL A 127 -14.84 4.71 -12.43
N ASN A 128 -14.14 5.36 -13.35
CA ASN A 128 -14.63 5.60 -14.70
C ASN A 128 -14.86 4.29 -15.48
N ALA A 129 -13.96 3.31 -15.35
CA ALA A 129 -14.10 2.01 -16.01
C ALA A 129 -15.33 1.24 -15.48
N LEU A 130 -15.59 1.29 -14.17
CA LEU A 130 -16.77 0.69 -13.54
C LEU A 130 -18.06 1.38 -13.99
N PHE A 131 -18.07 2.72 -14.08
CA PHE A 131 -19.20 3.47 -14.63
C PHE A 131 -19.51 3.08 -16.08
N ASN A 132 -18.47 2.98 -16.91
CA ASN A 132 -18.59 2.61 -18.32
C ASN A 132 -18.76 1.10 -18.53
N ARG A 133 -18.78 0.30 -17.46
CA ARG A 133 -18.87 -1.17 -17.50
C ARG A 133 -17.81 -1.80 -18.40
N ASN A 134 -16.62 -1.22 -18.44
CA ASN A 134 -15.50 -1.72 -19.22
C ASN A 134 -14.72 -2.75 -18.40
N GLU A 135 -15.06 -4.02 -18.60
CA GLU A 135 -14.50 -5.16 -17.86
C GLU A 135 -12.98 -5.32 -18.04
N GLU A 136 -12.52 -5.20 -19.29
CA GLU A 136 -11.10 -5.34 -19.65
C GLU A 136 -10.27 -4.24 -19.00
N LEU A 137 -10.75 -3.01 -19.06
CA LEU A 137 -10.07 -1.86 -18.45
C LEU A 137 -10.06 -1.98 -16.93
N CYS A 138 -11.18 -2.39 -16.30
CA CYS A 138 -11.21 -2.63 -14.86
C CYS A 138 -10.16 -3.65 -14.44
N SER A 139 -10.09 -4.79 -15.15
CA SER A 139 -9.15 -5.88 -14.86
C SER A 139 -7.70 -5.41 -15.03
N THR A 140 -7.42 -4.67 -16.11
CA THR A 140 -6.10 -4.10 -16.41
C THR A 140 -5.66 -3.13 -15.31
N ILE A 141 -6.54 -2.24 -14.87
CA ILE A 141 -6.24 -1.27 -13.81
C ILE A 141 -5.95 -1.98 -12.49
N LEU A 142 -6.74 -2.97 -12.12
CA LEU A 142 -6.52 -3.76 -10.90
C LEU A 142 -5.16 -4.48 -10.91
N PHE A 143 -4.79 -5.05 -12.06
CA PHE A 143 -3.48 -5.68 -12.23
C PHE A 143 -2.33 -4.66 -12.10
N GLN A 144 -2.45 -3.51 -12.77
CA GLN A 144 -1.45 -2.43 -12.69
C GLN A 144 -1.28 -1.88 -11.26
N CYS A 145 -2.38 -1.73 -10.50
CA CYS A 145 -2.32 -1.33 -9.10
C CYS A 145 -1.51 -2.33 -8.25
N THR A 146 -1.64 -3.61 -8.58
CA THR A 146 -1.02 -4.71 -7.84
C THR A 146 0.48 -4.77 -8.13
N GLU A 147 0.87 -4.74 -9.40
CA GLU A 147 2.29 -4.69 -9.83
C GLU A 147 3.01 -3.47 -9.25
N ARG A 148 2.38 -2.29 -9.25
CA ARG A 148 2.99 -1.08 -8.69
C ARG A 148 3.26 -1.21 -7.19
N ARG A 149 2.30 -1.78 -6.45
CA ARG A 149 2.46 -2.04 -5.01
C ARG A 149 3.59 -3.01 -4.72
N PHE A 150 3.85 -3.97 -5.61
CA PHE A 150 5.00 -4.87 -5.46
C PHE A 150 6.32 -4.14 -5.63
N GLY A 151 6.41 -3.23 -6.62
CA GLY A 151 7.56 -2.33 -6.75
C GLY A 151 7.82 -1.53 -5.47
N LEU A 152 6.77 -0.93 -4.89
CA LEU A 152 6.87 -0.15 -3.64
C LEU A 152 7.31 -1.01 -2.44
N LEU A 153 6.82 -2.24 -2.33
CA LEU A 153 7.24 -3.18 -1.29
C LEU A 153 8.72 -3.56 -1.42
N VAL A 154 9.23 -3.69 -2.65
CA VAL A 154 10.65 -3.95 -2.93
C VAL A 154 11.52 -2.74 -2.60
N GLU A 155 11.12 -1.52 -3.00
CA GLU A 155 11.86 -0.29 -2.72
C GLU A 155 12.04 -0.02 -1.22
N THR A 156 11.02 -0.33 -0.41
CA THR A 156 11.12 -0.24 1.06
C THR A 156 12.06 -1.28 1.68
N ALA A 157 12.46 -2.35 0.98
CA ALA A 157 13.48 -3.29 1.45
C ALA A 157 14.90 -2.78 1.15
N SER A 158 15.10 -2.10 0.01
CA SER A 158 16.39 -1.53 -0.37
C SER A 158 16.77 -0.29 0.46
N ALA A 159 15.79 0.49 0.90
CA ALA A 159 16.04 1.67 1.74
C ALA A 159 16.46 1.34 3.20
N GLU A 160 16.25 0.09 3.65
CA GLU A 160 16.59 -0.37 5.00
C GLU A 160 17.98 -1.02 5.08
N THR A 161 18.71 -1.20 3.97
CA THR A 161 20.12 -1.61 4.06
C THR A 161 20.95 -0.45 4.61
N PRO A 162 21.60 -0.59 5.79
CA PRO A 162 22.50 0.43 6.26
C PRO A 162 23.68 0.46 5.30
N THR A 163 23.81 1.55 4.54
CA THR A 163 25.05 1.94 3.91
C THR A 163 26.08 1.99 5.02
N LYS A 164 26.91 0.94 5.12
CA LYS A 164 28.06 0.91 6.02
C LYS A 164 28.89 2.14 5.66
N GLY A 165 28.82 3.16 6.51
CA GLY A 165 29.65 4.35 6.40
C GLY A 165 31.13 3.93 6.31
N PRO A 166 31.97 4.71 5.61
CA PRO A 166 33.36 4.35 5.40
C PRO A 166 34.04 4.25 6.77
N ARG A 167 34.66 3.09 7.04
CA ARG A 167 35.51 2.87 8.22
C ARG A 167 36.62 3.91 8.21
N THR A 168 36.50 4.94 9.04
CA THR A 168 37.60 5.85 9.37
C THR A 168 38.70 5.02 10.01
N ARG A 169 39.84 4.91 9.30
CA ARG A 169 41.09 4.39 9.83
C ARG A 169 41.47 5.23 11.06
N SER A 170 41.59 4.57 12.21
CA SER A 170 42.17 5.16 13.41
C SER A 170 43.61 5.56 13.10
N HIS A 171 43.89 6.85 13.03
CA HIS A 171 45.25 7.39 13.03
C HIS A 171 45.82 7.24 14.44
N MET A 172 46.82 6.37 14.58
CA MET A 172 47.69 6.30 15.76
C MET A 172 48.49 7.60 15.84
N VAL A 173 48.28 8.40 16.88
CA VAL A 173 49.12 9.55 17.22
C VAL A 173 50.16 9.10 18.27
N PRO A 174 51.47 9.34 18.07
CA PRO A 174 52.48 9.00 19.07
C PRO A 174 52.40 9.94 20.27
N ARG A 175 52.34 9.40 21.49
CA ARG A 175 52.53 10.18 22.73
C ARG A 175 54.00 10.54 22.90
N HIS A 176 54.36 11.80 22.69
CA HIS A 176 55.60 12.37 23.22
C HIS A 176 55.46 12.58 24.73
N GLY A 177 56.20 11.79 25.52
CA GLY A 177 56.42 12.03 26.94
C GLY A 177 57.62 12.96 27.13
N ALA A 178 57.35 14.24 27.41
CA ALA A 178 58.35 15.16 27.94
C ALA A 178 58.48 14.91 29.45
N HIS A 179 59.62 14.37 29.90
CA HIS A 179 60.01 14.41 31.30
C HIS A 179 61.13 15.43 31.50
N ILE A 180 60.74 16.61 31.94
CA ILE A 180 61.60 17.56 32.63
C ILE A 180 61.65 17.12 34.10
N LYS A 181 62.84 16.81 34.63
CA LYS A 181 63.12 16.93 36.06
C LYS A 181 64.45 17.66 36.26
N ARG A 182 64.34 18.81 36.92
CA ARG A 182 65.41 19.62 37.49
C ARG A 182 65.87 18.98 38.80
N ARG A 183 67.16 18.67 38.91
CA ARG A 183 68.12 19.09 39.96
C ARG A 183 69.35 18.20 39.89
#